data_AF-A0A0F7SJP2-F1
#
_entry.id   AF-A0A0F7SJP2-F1
#
_cell.length_a   1.000
_cell.length_b   1.000
_cell.length_c   1.000
_cell.angle_alpha   90.00
_cell.angle_beta   90.00
_cell.angle_gamma   90.00
#
_symmetry.space_group_name_H-M   'P 1'
#
loop_
_entity.id
_entity.type
_entity.pdbx_description
1 polymer ?
#
loop_
_entity_poly.entity_id
_entity_poly.type
_entity_poly.pdbx_seq_one_letter_code
_entity_poly.pdbx_strand_id
1 'polypeptide(L)'
;MSSFAKTLELDPRLKLSPLQTSAEYHTHTHARASSHRPLDSLPSPIHTHHHISAPVPKDLQANDETSSKSGVGSIYFVGTATVILEWAGLRIMTDPNFLHAGDHVHLGPGVTAKRLTNPAVNLEDLPPIDAVVLSHFHEDHFDTLVQSALRKDLPIISTPHAVESLKALGFTNLTALDTWDELMIVPTHVSSSSSSSQPSIRLVSTPGEHVSGPVVSTLNDIIGAVPPTSGWILELHRGNNQNGRGYKIYISGDTLMVDKLKEIPKRFPKVDLLLVHLGGTTVPSAQLPLLMVTMNAEQGVQLIKLIKPLLTLPIHYDDYDVFLSPLQDFKSEIQKAAEEESEIEAEKAGSGGEGVSWLKREVIFWERGDKFEFGVQ
;
A
#
# COMPACT_ATOMS: atom_id res chain seq x y z
N MET A 1 18.78 22.97 12.77
CA MET A 1 19.87 22.39 11.95
C MET A 1 19.24 21.98 10.64
N SER A 2 19.71 22.50 9.51
CA SER A 2 19.20 22.12 8.20
C SER A 2 19.60 20.67 7.93
N SER A 3 18.66 19.74 8.08
CA SER A 3 18.84 18.38 7.54
C SER A 3 18.90 18.54 6.02
N PHE A 4 20.04 18.22 5.41
CA PHE A 4 20.07 18.08 3.96
C PHE A 4 19.34 16.79 3.63
N ALA A 5 18.22 16.88 2.91
CA ALA A 5 17.50 15.72 2.42
C ALA A 5 18.47 14.81 1.65
N LYS A 6 18.48 13.52 1.96
CA LYS A 6 19.22 12.52 1.17
C LYS A 6 18.64 12.54 -0.25
N THR A 7 19.45 12.30 -1.28
CA THR A 7 18.97 12.20 -2.67
C THR A 7 19.17 10.78 -3.19
N LEU A 8 18.12 10.20 -3.76
CA LEU A 8 18.11 8.92 -4.45
C LEU A 8 17.84 9.18 -5.94
N GLU A 9 18.84 8.87 -6.76
CA GLU A 9 18.78 8.96 -8.20
C GLU A 9 18.30 7.63 -8.80
N LEU A 10 17.20 7.65 -9.55
CA LEU A 10 16.60 6.45 -10.16
C LEU A 10 16.80 6.42 -11.67
N ASP A 11 17.44 5.35 -12.17
CA ASP A 11 17.59 5.05 -13.61
C ASP A 11 16.50 4.04 -14.05
N PRO A 12 15.59 4.41 -14.97
CA PRO A 12 14.43 3.62 -15.36
C PRO A 12 14.76 2.41 -16.24
N ARG A 13 16.05 2.17 -16.54
CA ARG A 13 16.45 1.15 -17.53
C ARG A 13 16.76 -0.22 -16.95
N LEU A 14 16.54 -0.43 -15.66
CA LEU A 14 16.96 -1.67 -14.99
C LEU A 14 15.80 -2.66 -14.91
N LYS A 15 15.64 -3.42 -16.00
CA LYS A 15 14.67 -4.53 -16.15
C LYS A 15 14.72 -5.50 -14.96
N LEU A 16 13.55 -6.04 -14.58
CA LEU A 16 13.47 -7.21 -13.72
C LEU A 16 14.38 -8.32 -14.30
N SER A 17 15.15 -9.00 -13.46
CA SER A 17 15.92 -10.16 -13.88
C SER A 17 14.98 -11.24 -14.41
N PRO A 18 15.31 -11.96 -15.50
CA PRO A 18 14.54 -13.13 -15.89
C PRO A 18 14.53 -14.12 -14.72
N LEU A 19 13.35 -14.51 -14.26
CA LEU A 19 13.20 -15.58 -13.28
C LEU A 19 13.93 -16.83 -13.79
N GLN A 20 14.84 -17.37 -12.98
CA GLN A 20 15.34 -18.73 -13.20
C GLN A 20 14.19 -19.70 -12.90
N THR A 21 13.45 -20.08 -13.93
CA THR A 21 12.45 -21.15 -13.83
C THR A 21 13.17 -22.49 -13.66
N SER A 22 13.29 -22.96 -12.42
CA SER A 22 13.42 -24.40 -12.14
C SER A 22 13.20 -24.69 -10.66
N ALA A 23 11.98 -25.10 -10.31
CA ALA A 23 11.74 -26.01 -9.18
C ALA A 23 10.41 -26.74 -9.42
N GLU A 24 10.51 -27.95 -9.98
CA GLU A 24 9.45 -28.94 -9.95
C GLU A 24 9.14 -29.27 -8.47
N TYR A 25 7.95 -28.92 -8.01
CA TYR A 25 7.43 -29.40 -6.72
C TYR A 25 7.05 -30.88 -6.84
N HIS A 26 7.97 -31.78 -6.45
CA HIS A 26 7.64 -33.17 -6.20
C HIS A 26 7.02 -33.33 -4.80
N THR A 27 5.71 -33.58 -4.75
CA THR A 27 5.05 -34.07 -3.54
C THR A 27 5.31 -35.56 -3.37
N HIS A 28 6.04 -35.94 -2.31
CA HIS A 28 6.12 -37.33 -1.85
C HIS A 28 5.02 -37.58 -0.82
N THR A 29 3.97 -38.30 -1.21
CA THR A 29 2.99 -38.89 -0.29
C THR A 29 3.24 -40.40 -0.19
N HIS A 30 3.72 -40.84 0.98
CA HIS A 30 3.69 -42.24 1.37
C HIS A 30 2.27 -42.59 1.84
N ALA A 31 1.57 -43.46 1.11
CA ALA A 31 0.37 -44.13 1.61
C ALA A 31 0.40 -45.62 1.26
N ARG A 32 0.25 -46.41 2.31
CA ARG A 32 0.37 -47.88 2.38
C ARG A 32 -0.89 -48.53 1.83
N ALA A 33 -0.73 -49.57 1.02
CA ALA A 33 -1.82 -50.34 0.40
C ALA A 33 -2.65 -51.13 1.43
N SER A 34 -3.98 -51.14 1.25
CA SER A 34 -4.82 -52.31 1.52
C SER A 34 -6.13 -52.24 0.73
N SER A 35 -6.54 -53.40 0.25
CA SER A 35 -7.59 -53.71 -0.73
C SER A 35 -9.02 -53.61 -0.20
N HIS A 36 -10.00 -53.20 -1.03
CA HIS A 36 -11.24 -53.95 -1.33
C HIS A 36 -12.11 -53.32 -2.44
N ARG A 37 -12.90 -54.23 -3.07
CA ARG A 37 -13.72 -54.26 -4.31
C ARG A 37 -14.53 -53.03 -4.79
N PRO A 38 -14.93 -53.02 -6.10
CA PRO A 38 -15.55 -51.88 -6.77
C PRO A 38 -17.08 -51.87 -6.65
N LEU A 39 -17.68 -50.67 -6.51
CA LEU A 39 -19.09 -50.41 -6.78
C LEU A 39 -19.24 -49.11 -7.57
N ASP A 40 -19.92 -49.24 -8.70
CA ASP A 40 -20.73 -48.28 -9.45
C ASP A 40 -20.17 -46.90 -9.80
N SER A 41 -19.95 -46.78 -11.12
CA SER A 41 -19.73 -45.56 -11.90
C SER A 41 -20.84 -44.53 -11.71
N LEU A 42 -20.49 -43.38 -11.15
CA LEU A 42 -21.21 -42.12 -11.33
C LEU A 42 -20.42 -41.26 -12.33
N PRO A 43 -21.09 -40.56 -13.26
CA PRO A 43 -20.43 -39.85 -14.35
C PRO A 43 -19.59 -38.69 -13.82
N SER A 44 -18.33 -38.64 -14.23
CA SER A 44 -17.44 -37.49 -14.04
C SER A 44 -18.05 -36.24 -14.68
N PRO A 45 -18.07 -35.07 -14.01
CA PRO A 45 -18.41 -33.83 -14.68
C PRO A 45 -17.36 -33.57 -15.76
N ILE A 46 -17.84 -33.41 -16.99
CA ILE A 46 -17.07 -32.93 -18.14
C ILE A 46 -16.63 -31.50 -17.80
N HIS A 47 -15.39 -31.33 -17.32
CA HIS A 47 -14.76 -30.03 -17.32
C HIS A 47 -14.33 -29.71 -18.76
N THR A 48 -15.22 -29.03 -19.49
CA THR A 48 -14.79 -28.23 -20.64
C THR A 48 -13.85 -27.15 -20.12
N HIS A 49 -12.55 -27.32 -20.30
CA HIS A 49 -11.59 -26.25 -20.14
C HIS A 49 -11.87 -25.21 -21.23
N HIS A 50 -12.73 -24.25 -20.93
CA HIS A 50 -12.73 -22.98 -21.64
C HIS A 50 -11.50 -22.21 -21.16
N HIS A 51 -10.49 -22.19 -22.04
CA HIS A 51 -9.40 -21.22 -21.98
C HIS A 51 -10.01 -19.82 -22.11
N ILE A 52 -10.46 -19.25 -21.00
CA ILE A 52 -10.73 -17.83 -20.92
C ILE A 52 -9.41 -17.22 -20.46
N SER A 53 -8.56 -16.87 -21.44
CA SER A 53 -7.50 -15.91 -21.19
C SER A 53 -8.17 -14.66 -20.64
N ALA A 54 -7.90 -14.34 -19.37
CA ALA A 54 -8.20 -13.02 -18.85
C ALA A 54 -7.56 -11.99 -19.81
N PRO A 55 -8.26 -10.93 -20.20
CA PRO A 55 -7.63 -9.88 -20.98
C PRO A 55 -6.53 -9.26 -20.10
N VAL A 56 -5.28 -9.48 -20.49
CA VAL A 56 -4.15 -8.68 -20.03
C VAL A 56 -4.55 -7.21 -20.20
N PRO A 57 -4.49 -6.36 -19.17
CA PRO A 57 -4.73 -4.95 -19.32
C PRO A 57 -3.75 -4.39 -20.36
N LYS A 58 -4.27 -4.07 -21.56
CA LYS A 58 -3.50 -3.47 -22.65
C LYS A 58 -2.92 -2.09 -22.28
N ASP A 59 -3.31 -1.52 -21.14
CA ASP A 59 -2.88 -0.20 -20.67
C ASP A 59 -1.65 -0.22 -19.76
N LEU A 60 -1.12 -1.40 -19.38
CA LEU A 60 0.19 -1.52 -18.72
C LEU A 60 1.32 -1.89 -19.71
N GLN A 61 0.98 -2.33 -20.93
CA GLN A 61 1.94 -2.73 -21.96
C GLN A 61 1.99 -1.80 -23.18
N ALA A 62 1.25 -0.69 -23.21
CA ALA A 62 1.20 0.19 -24.37
C ALA A 62 2.12 1.43 -24.25
N ASN A 63 3.19 1.38 -25.05
CA ASN A 63 3.85 2.49 -25.74
C ASN A 63 4.64 3.54 -24.93
N ASP A 64 5.95 3.29 -24.93
CA ASP A 64 7.10 4.17 -24.70
C ASP A 64 7.14 5.45 -25.59
N GLU A 65 6.06 5.86 -26.28
CA GLU A 65 6.11 6.99 -27.24
C GLU A 65 4.88 7.91 -27.31
N THR A 66 3.82 7.73 -26.51
CA THR A 66 2.69 8.69 -26.55
C THR A 66 2.15 9.05 -25.18
N SER A 67 2.37 10.32 -24.80
CA SER A 67 1.74 11.07 -23.72
C SER A 67 2.42 11.02 -22.35
N SER A 68 3.68 11.46 -22.30
CA SER A 68 4.21 12.23 -21.17
C SER A 68 3.45 13.57 -21.05
N LYS A 69 2.16 13.55 -20.69
CA LYS A 69 1.54 14.72 -20.08
C LYS A 69 2.23 14.86 -18.73
N SER A 70 3.18 15.77 -18.65
CA SER A 70 4.30 15.69 -17.71
C SER A 70 3.96 15.82 -16.20
N GLY A 71 2.75 15.64 -15.72
CA GLY A 71 1.64 16.61 -15.58
C GLY A 71 0.39 15.89 -15.08
N VAL A 72 0.20 14.67 -15.55
CA VAL A 72 -0.74 13.69 -14.99
C VAL A 72 0.07 12.64 -14.23
N GLY A 73 -0.35 12.31 -13.02
CA GLY A 73 0.09 11.12 -12.29
C GLY A 73 -1.05 10.11 -12.23
N SER A 74 -0.73 8.85 -11.94
CA SER A 74 -1.74 7.81 -11.77
C SER A 74 -1.40 6.86 -10.64
N ILE A 75 -2.43 6.26 -10.03
CA ILE A 75 -2.33 5.18 -9.07
C ILE A 75 -3.11 3.99 -9.61
N TYR A 76 -2.44 2.85 -9.72
CA TYR A 76 -3.08 1.58 -10.08
C TYR A 76 -3.19 0.69 -8.84
N PHE A 77 -4.41 0.22 -8.53
CA PHE A 77 -4.63 -0.63 -7.36
C PHE A 77 -4.43 -2.10 -7.71
N VAL A 78 -3.35 -2.70 -7.22
CA VAL A 78 -3.05 -4.12 -7.47
C VAL A 78 -3.84 -5.02 -6.51
N GLY A 79 -3.93 -4.63 -5.23
CA GLY A 79 -4.63 -5.35 -4.17
C GLY A 79 -3.89 -5.27 -2.84
N THR A 80 -4.57 -5.59 -1.75
CA THR A 80 -4.07 -5.43 -0.38
C THR A 80 -3.61 -3.97 -0.16
N ALA A 81 -2.35 -3.74 0.21
CA ALA A 81 -1.71 -2.43 0.32
C ALA A 81 -0.94 -2.04 -0.96
N THR A 82 -0.92 -2.91 -1.97
CA THR A 82 -0.11 -2.71 -3.17
C THR A 82 -0.77 -1.77 -4.15
N VAL A 83 -0.15 -0.61 -4.33
CA VAL A 83 -0.44 0.30 -5.44
C VAL A 83 0.82 0.60 -6.24
N ILE A 84 0.62 0.97 -7.51
CA ILE A 84 1.68 1.50 -8.37
C ILE A 84 1.38 2.97 -8.64
N LEU A 85 2.22 3.85 -8.09
CA LEU A 85 2.22 5.27 -8.39
C LEU A 85 3.11 5.50 -9.61
N GLU A 86 2.52 6.01 -10.69
CA GLU A 86 3.26 6.46 -11.88
C GLU A 86 3.19 7.98 -12.00
N TRP A 87 4.34 8.63 -12.09
CA TRP A 87 4.41 10.07 -12.36
C TRP A 87 5.77 10.47 -12.96
N ALA A 88 5.73 11.30 -14.00
CA ALA A 88 6.92 11.83 -14.67
C ALA A 88 7.93 10.74 -15.11
N GLY A 89 7.41 9.58 -15.53
CA GLY A 89 8.21 8.43 -15.97
C GLY A 89 8.71 7.52 -14.84
N LEU A 90 8.51 7.91 -13.57
CA LEU A 90 8.81 7.07 -12.40
C LEU A 90 7.63 6.18 -12.03
N ARG A 91 7.90 4.93 -11.70
CA ARG A 91 6.98 3.96 -11.10
C ARG A 91 7.45 3.56 -9.71
N ILE A 92 6.69 3.96 -8.69
CA ILE A 92 6.91 3.57 -7.30
C ILE A 92 5.83 2.53 -6.93
N MET A 93 6.27 1.38 -6.46
CA MET A 93 5.38 0.34 -5.94
C MET A 93 5.37 0.41 -4.40
N THR A 94 4.17 0.36 -3.80
CA THR A 94 4.05 0.33 -2.33
C THR A 94 3.71 -1.08 -1.87
N ASP A 95 4.21 -1.47 -0.69
CA ASP A 95 3.79 -2.67 0.04
C ASP A 95 3.43 -3.87 -0.87
N PRO A 96 4.39 -4.36 -1.67
CA PRO A 96 4.13 -5.39 -2.69
C PRO A 96 3.67 -6.72 -2.10
N ASN A 97 2.47 -7.14 -2.48
CA ASN A 97 1.90 -8.44 -2.20
C ASN A 97 1.14 -9.01 -3.41
N PHE A 98 1.68 -10.08 -3.98
CA PHE A 98 1.27 -10.74 -5.22
C PHE A 98 0.85 -12.20 -5.03
N LEU A 99 0.64 -12.65 -3.79
CA LEU A 99 0.07 -13.97 -3.52
C LEU A 99 -1.34 -14.11 -4.10
N HIS A 100 -1.68 -15.31 -4.56
CA HIS A 100 -2.98 -15.61 -5.18
C HIS A 100 -3.99 -16.10 -4.15
N ALA A 101 -5.27 -16.06 -4.51
CA ALA A 101 -6.34 -16.57 -3.68
C ALA A 101 -6.08 -18.04 -3.31
N GLY A 102 -6.06 -18.33 -2.01
CA GLY A 102 -5.73 -19.65 -1.48
C GLY A 102 -4.35 -19.74 -0.82
N ASP A 103 -3.43 -18.85 -1.18
CA ASP A 103 -2.12 -18.76 -0.54
C ASP A 103 -2.23 -18.20 0.88
N HIS A 104 -1.17 -18.35 1.66
CA HIS A 104 -1.14 -17.94 3.07
C HIS A 104 0.08 -17.08 3.37
N VAL A 105 -0.10 -16.18 4.33
CA VAL A 105 0.95 -15.37 4.93
C VAL A 105 1.11 -15.72 6.40
N HIS A 106 2.32 -15.57 6.91
CA HIS A 106 2.62 -15.64 8.34
C HIS A 106 2.52 -14.25 8.96
N LEU A 107 1.61 -14.09 9.92
CA LEU A 107 1.35 -12.83 10.63
C LEU A 107 1.93 -12.81 12.06
N GLY A 108 2.82 -13.75 12.35
CA GLY A 108 3.41 -13.97 13.66
C GLY A 108 3.43 -15.44 14.08
N PRO A 109 4.00 -15.77 15.25
CA PRO A 109 4.16 -17.15 15.69
C PRO A 109 2.82 -17.91 15.78
N GLY A 110 2.62 -18.88 14.87
CA GLY A 110 1.41 -19.70 14.83
C GLY A 110 0.16 -19.00 14.28
N VAL A 111 0.30 -17.78 13.75
CA VAL A 111 -0.79 -17.03 13.13
C VAL A 111 -0.56 -16.99 11.61
N THR A 112 -1.55 -17.48 10.86
CA THR A 112 -1.57 -17.41 9.40
C THR A 112 -2.85 -16.74 8.94
N ALA A 113 -2.78 -16.02 7.83
CA ALA A 113 -3.96 -15.52 7.14
C ALA A 113 -4.00 -16.08 5.72
N LYS A 114 -5.21 -16.38 5.25
CA LYS A 114 -5.44 -16.87 3.90
C LYS A 114 -5.79 -15.70 2.98
N ARG A 115 -5.08 -15.60 1.85
CA ARG A 115 -5.40 -14.68 0.77
C ARG A 115 -6.74 -15.08 0.14
N LEU A 116 -7.67 -14.13 0.04
CA LEU A 116 -9.03 -14.37 -0.44
C LEU A 116 -9.19 -14.06 -1.93
N THR A 117 -8.36 -13.18 -2.48
CA THR A 117 -8.47 -12.73 -3.88
C THR A 117 -7.11 -12.67 -4.56
N ASN A 118 -7.10 -12.76 -5.90
CA ASN A 118 -5.88 -12.63 -6.69
C ASN A 118 -5.46 -11.15 -6.81
N PRO A 119 -4.15 -10.87 -6.99
CA PRO A 119 -3.72 -9.55 -7.41
C PRO A 119 -4.30 -9.22 -8.78
N ALA A 120 -4.52 -7.94 -9.06
CA ALA A 120 -5.06 -7.48 -10.34
C ALA A 120 -4.15 -7.80 -11.54
N VAL A 121 -2.86 -7.99 -11.28
CA VAL A 121 -1.81 -8.31 -12.25
C VAL A 121 -0.75 -9.17 -11.56
N ASN A 122 -0.14 -10.12 -12.28
CA ASN A 122 0.95 -10.91 -11.71
C ASN A 122 2.23 -10.07 -11.61
N LEU A 123 3.13 -10.46 -10.70
CA LEU A 123 4.38 -9.74 -10.46
C LEU A 123 5.25 -9.65 -11.72
N GLU A 124 5.29 -10.73 -12.51
CA GLU A 124 6.05 -10.83 -13.76
C GLU A 124 5.46 -10.02 -14.92
N ASP A 125 4.17 -9.66 -14.84
CA ASP A 125 3.46 -8.90 -15.86
C ASP A 125 3.55 -7.39 -15.63
N LEU A 126 4.20 -6.96 -14.55
CA LEU A 126 4.38 -5.55 -14.23
C LEU A 126 5.33 -4.85 -15.21
N PRO A 127 5.07 -3.56 -15.52
CA PRO A 127 6.09 -2.71 -16.10
C PRO A 127 7.29 -2.55 -15.14
N PRO A 128 8.46 -2.09 -15.62
CA PRO A 128 9.61 -1.83 -14.77
C PRO A 128 9.25 -0.90 -13.60
N ILE A 129 9.63 -1.31 -12.39
CA ILE A 129 9.47 -0.55 -11.15
C ILE A 129 10.81 0.11 -10.80
N ASP A 130 10.78 1.41 -10.48
CA ASP A 130 11.98 2.18 -10.17
C ASP A 130 12.37 2.10 -8.69
N ALA A 131 11.38 2.03 -7.80
CA ALA A 131 11.58 1.90 -6.37
C ALA A 131 10.38 1.25 -5.67
N VAL A 132 10.65 0.62 -4.52
CA VAL A 132 9.63 0.19 -3.58
C VAL A 132 9.62 1.12 -2.37
N VAL A 133 8.44 1.57 -1.95
CA VAL A 133 8.22 2.23 -0.66
C VAL A 133 7.45 1.26 0.23
N LEU A 134 8.12 0.71 1.23
CA LEU A 134 7.58 -0.33 2.10
C LEU A 134 7.27 0.24 3.48
N SER A 135 6.01 0.20 3.92
CA SER A 135 5.57 0.69 5.24
C SER A 135 6.23 -0.08 6.39
N HIS A 136 6.31 -1.40 6.29
CA HIS A 136 6.96 -2.28 7.26
C HIS A 136 7.25 -3.66 6.65
N PHE A 137 8.04 -4.46 7.34
CA PHE A 137 8.37 -5.82 6.89
C PHE A 137 7.44 -6.85 7.55
N HIS A 138 6.41 -7.25 6.80
CA HIS A 138 5.46 -8.31 7.15
C HIS A 138 4.93 -8.95 5.86
N GLU A 139 4.49 -10.21 5.92
CA GLU A 139 4.23 -10.98 4.69
C GLU A 139 3.00 -10.50 3.90
N ASP A 140 2.03 -9.83 4.51
CA ASP A 140 0.91 -9.16 3.84
C ASP A 140 1.32 -7.86 3.10
N HIS A 141 2.52 -7.32 3.36
CA HIS A 141 3.10 -6.14 2.69
C HIS A 141 4.35 -6.44 1.86
N PHE A 142 4.99 -7.59 2.08
CA PHE A 142 6.19 -8.02 1.38
C PHE A 142 6.30 -9.55 1.38
N ASP A 143 5.48 -10.20 0.57
CA ASP A 143 5.32 -11.66 0.60
C ASP A 143 6.54 -12.45 0.08
N THR A 144 6.48 -13.77 0.22
CA THR A 144 7.57 -14.68 -0.16
C THR A 144 7.83 -14.76 -1.67
N LEU A 145 6.81 -14.57 -2.53
CA LEU A 145 6.96 -14.46 -3.98
C LEU A 145 7.75 -13.20 -4.33
N VAL A 146 7.40 -12.07 -3.73
CA VAL A 146 8.10 -10.79 -3.89
C VAL A 146 9.54 -10.88 -3.38
N GLN A 147 9.74 -11.46 -2.19
CA GLN A 147 11.07 -11.66 -1.61
C GLN A 147 12.00 -12.48 -2.53
N SER A 148 11.46 -13.47 -3.24
CA SER A 148 12.25 -14.35 -4.12
C SER A 148 12.43 -13.80 -5.53
N ALA A 149 11.42 -13.13 -6.08
CA ALA A 149 11.39 -12.68 -7.48
C ALA A 149 11.98 -11.29 -7.70
N LEU A 150 11.89 -10.37 -6.72
CA LEU A 150 12.42 -9.03 -6.89
C LEU A 150 13.96 -9.04 -6.98
N ARG A 151 14.47 -8.25 -7.94
CA ARG A 151 15.91 -7.98 -8.09
C ARG A 151 16.47 -7.39 -6.79
N LYS A 152 17.61 -7.92 -6.35
CA LYS A 152 18.20 -7.58 -5.05
C LYS A 152 18.82 -6.18 -4.98
N ASP A 153 18.99 -5.53 -6.11
CA ASP A 153 19.50 -4.16 -6.26
C ASP A 153 18.39 -3.15 -6.59
N LEU A 154 17.11 -3.55 -6.53
CA LEU A 154 15.99 -2.62 -6.58
C LEU A 154 16.06 -1.68 -5.36
N PRO A 155 15.97 -0.35 -5.53
CA PRO A 155 15.86 0.56 -4.42
C PRO A 155 14.61 0.27 -3.57
N ILE A 156 14.79 0.01 -2.29
CA ILE A 156 13.69 -0.12 -1.32
C ILE A 156 13.90 0.90 -0.20
N ILE A 157 12.87 1.72 0.02
CA ILE A 157 12.82 2.71 1.10
C ILE A 157 11.84 2.20 2.15
N SER A 158 12.28 2.11 3.42
CA SER A 158 11.46 1.59 4.50
C SER A 158 11.94 2.03 5.89
N THR A 159 11.36 1.47 6.94
CA THR A 159 11.79 1.65 8.33
C THR A 159 13.17 1.01 8.56
N PRO A 160 13.94 1.45 9.58
CA PRO A 160 15.21 0.81 9.93
C PRO A 160 15.08 -0.70 10.18
N HIS A 161 14.02 -1.12 10.87
CA HIS A 161 13.74 -2.53 11.13
C HIS A 161 13.54 -3.33 9.83
N ALA A 162 12.69 -2.83 8.93
CA ALA A 162 12.45 -3.50 7.65
C ALA A 162 13.72 -3.59 6.80
N VAL A 163 14.56 -2.54 6.81
CA VAL A 163 15.86 -2.55 6.13
C VAL A 163 16.79 -3.63 6.67
N GLU A 164 16.81 -3.90 7.98
CA GLU A 164 17.59 -5.00 8.55
C GLU A 164 17.10 -6.37 8.07
N SER A 165 15.78 -6.59 8.08
CA SER A 165 15.17 -7.82 7.55
C SER A 165 15.48 -8.03 6.06
N LEU A 166 15.36 -6.97 5.25
CA LEU A 166 15.63 -7.01 3.82
C LEU A 166 17.11 -7.28 3.50
N LYS A 167 18.05 -6.77 4.32
CA LYS A 167 19.48 -7.11 4.20
C LYS A 167 19.72 -8.60 4.38
N ALA A 168 19.04 -9.23 5.35
CA ALA A 168 19.14 -10.66 5.58
C ALA A 168 18.63 -11.49 4.39
N LEU A 169 17.71 -10.94 3.59
CA LEU A 169 17.21 -11.51 2.34
C LEU A 169 18.07 -11.19 1.09
N GLY A 170 19.22 -10.53 1.30
CA GLY A 170 20.19 -10.23 0.26
C GLY A 170 19.92 -8.95 -0.54
N PHE A 171 18.94 -8.12 -0.17
CA PHE A 171 18.74 -6.83 -0.82
C PHE A 171 19.88 -5.86 -0.48
N THR A 172 20.32 -5.09 -1.48
CA THR A 172 21.57 -4.31 -1.44
C THR A 172 21.37 -2.82 -1.56
N ASN A 173 20.27 -2.37 -2.17
CA ASN A 173 19.95 -0.96 -2.35
C ASN A 173 18.80 -0.54 -1.43
N LEU A 174 19.14 -0.26 -0.17
CA LEU A 174 18.17 -0.06 0.90
C LEU A 174 18.37 1.29 1.58
N THR A 175 17.29 2.05 1.73
CA THR A 175 17.29 3.32 2.46
C THR A 175 16.37 3.24 3.66
N ALA A 176 16.94 3.39 4.86
CA ALA A 176 16.18 3.50 6.10
C ALA A 176 15.82 4.97 6.36
N LEU A 177 14.55 5.21 6.69
CA LEU A 177 14.04 6.51 7.13
C LEU A 177 13.36 6.34 8.49
N ASP A 178 13.85 7.05 9.51
CA ASP A 178 13.16 7.21 10.78
C ASP A 178 11.95 8.14 10.62
N THR A 179 11.05 8.17 11.61
CA THR A 179 9.90 9.09 11.58
C THR A 179 10.35 10.53 11.37
N TRP A 180 9.77 11.19 10.36
CA TRP A 180 10.10 12.54 9.87
C TRP A 180 11.42 12.68 9.11
N ASP A 181 12.17 11.61 8.88
CA ASP A 181 13.24 11.63 7.88
C ASP A 181 12.66 11.80 6.48
N GLU A 182 13.46 12.40 5.60
CA GLU A 182 13.08 12.71 4.23
C GLU A 182 14.15 12.27 3.22
N LEU A 183 13.66 11.91 2.03
CA LEU A 183 14.44 11.50 0.88
C LEU A 183 13.89 12.19 -0.38
N MET A 184 14.77 12.81 -1.16
CA MET A 184 14.45 13.28 -2.49
C MET A 184 14.68 12.15 -3.49
N ILE A 185 13.64 11.76 -4.22
CA ILE A 185 13.71 10.83 -5.34
C ILE A 185 13.72 11.64 -6.64
N VAL A 186 14.74 11.44 -7.47
CA VAL A 186 14.95 12.20 -8.69
C VAL A 186 15.16 11.25 -9.89
N PRO A 187 14.39 11.41 -10.98
CA PRO A 187 14.61 10.64 -12.20
C PRO A 187 15.88 11.13 -12.94
N THR A 188 16.81 10.22 -13.23
CA THR A 188 18.10 10.55 -13.88
C THR A 188 18.00 10.72 -15.39
N HIS A 189 16.94 10.21 -16.00
CA HIS A 189 16.69 10.21 -17.44
C HIS A 189 16.09 11.53 -17.94
N VAL A 190 15.59 12.38 -17.05
CA VAL A 190 15.10 13.73 -17.41
C VAL A 190 16.30 14.67 -17.51
N SER A 191 17.12 14.48 -18.55
CA SER A 191 18.16 15.44 -18.96
C SER A 191 17.49 16.70 -19.50
N SER A 192 17.11 17.61 -18.62
CA SER A 192 16.77 18.98 -19.02
C SER A 192 18.06 19.80 -19.08
N SER A 193 18.33 20.42 -20.22
CA SER A 193 19.44 21.36 -20.44
C SER A 193 19.30 22.66 -19.61
N SER A 194 18.20 22.80 -18.86
CA SER A 194 17.94 23.83 -17.86
C SER A 194 17.48 23.17 -16.56
N SER A 195 18.31 23.23 -15.51
CA SER A 195 18.09 22.64 -14.18
C SER A 195 16.81 23.06 -13.46
N SER A 196 16.02 23.99 -14.01
CA SER A 196 14.85 24.58 -13.35
C SER A 196 13.55 23.78 -13.48
N SER A 197 13.52 22.63 -14.18
CA SER A 197 12.28 21.89 -14.49
C SER A 197 12.30 20.38 -14.18
N GLN A 198 13.34 19.87 -13.52
CA GLN A 198 13.40 18.43 -13.23
C GLN A 198 12.28 18.04 -12.25
N PRO A 199 11.48 17.01 -12.55
CA PRO A 199 10.51 16.46 -11.61
C PRO A 199 11.25 15.78 -10.45
N SER A 200 10.70 15.87 -9.24
CA SER A 200 11.25 15.19 -8.07
C SER A 200 10.13 14.83 -7.09
N ILE A 201 10.34 13.78 -6.32
CA ILE A 201 9.41 13.35 -5.27
C ILE A 201 10.13 13.50 -3.93
N ARG A 202 9.63 14.36 -3.05
CA ARG A 202 10.08 14.39 -1.65
C ARG A 202 9.26 13.37 -0.88
N LEU A 203 9.90 12.29 -0.47
CA LEU A 203 9.34 11.24 0.37
C LEU A 203 9.67 11.54 1.83
N VAL A 204 8.65 11.61 2.70
CA VAL A 204 8.80 11.87 4.13
C VAL A 204 8.15 10.74 4.91
N SER A 205 8.90 10.10 5.80
CA SER A 205 8.36 9.12 6.74
C SER A 205 7.45 9.82 7.76
N THR A 206 6.30 9.22 8.06
CA THR A 206 5.33 9.71 9.04
C THR A 206 5.10 8.65 10.13
N PRO A 207 4.68 9.06 11.33
CA PRO A 207 4.45 8.10 12.42
C PRO A 207 3.36 7.11 12.06
N GLY A 208 3.55 5.85 12.44
CA GLY A 208 2.54 4.79 12.41
C GLY A 208 2.74 3.86 13.60
N GLU A 209 1.65 3.34 14.15
CA GLU A 209 1.68 2.39 15.26
C GLU A 209 0.56 1.35 15.12
N HIS A 210 0.92 0.07 15.11
CA HIS A 210 -0.05 -1.04 15.10
C HIS A 210 -0.77 -1.25 16.43
N VAL A 211 -0.30 -0.64 17.53
CA VAL A 211 -0.89 -0.80 18.86
C VAL A 211 -0.92 0.54 19.58
N SER A 212 -2.02 0.86 20.25
CA SER A 212 -2.22 2.13 20.95
C SER A 212 -2.43 1.93 22.46
N GLY A 213 -1.95 2.88 23.29
CA GLY A 213 -2.29 2.96 24.71
C GLY A 213 -1.37 2.17 25.68
N PRO A 214 -1.80 1.95 26.95
CA PRO A 214 -0.99 1.29 28.00
C PRO A 214 -0.57 -0.15 27.67
N VAL A 215 -1.13 -0.71 26.60
CA VAL A 215 -0.81 -2.05 26.08
C VAL A 215 0.65 -2.10 25.56
N VAL A 216 1.24 -0.95 25.17
CA VAL A 216 2.63 -0.83 24.70
C VAL A 216 3.67 -1.35 25.71
N SER A 217 3.48 -1.14 27.02
CA SER A 217 4.47 -1.58 28.01
C SER A 217 4.44 -3.09 28.29
N THR A 218 3.29 -3.74 28.09
CA THR A 218 3.13 -5.20 28.29
C THR A 218 3.47 -5.97 27.00
N LEU A 219 3.35 -5.32 25.84
CA LEU A 219 3.70 -5.87 24.53
C LEU A 219 5.18 -5.67 24.15
N ASN A 220 6.02 -5.15 25.05
CA ASN A 220 7.46 -5.09 24.77
C ASN A 220 8.07 -6.49 24.51
N ASP A 221 7.48 -7.56 25.05
CA ASP A 221 7.84 -8.95 24.72
C ASP A 221 7.29 -9.42 23.35
N ILE A 222 6.34 -8.65 22.78
CA ILE A 222 5.71 -8.82 21.46
C ILE A 222 6.35 -7.92 20.39
N ILE A 223 7.36 -7.10 20.73
CA ILE A 223 8.15 -6.31 19.76
C ILE A 223 8.73 -7.17 18.62
N GLY A 224 8.89 -8.49 18.83
CA GLY A 224 9.27 -9.42 17.76
C GLY A 224 8.15 -9.89 16.82
N ALA A 225 6.88 -9.59 17.11
CA ALA A 225 5.70 -10.06 16.35
C ALA A 225 4.89 -8.92 15.71
N VAL A 226 5.06 -7.67 16.13
CA VAL A 226 4.43 -6.51 15.49
C VAL A 226 5.54 -5.50 15.13
N PRO A 227 6.08 -5.55 13.90
CA PRO A 227 7.20 -4.70 13.50
C PRO A 227 6.80 -3.22 13.51
N PRO A 228 7.75 -2.29 13.69
CA PRO A 228 7.46 -0.87 13.55
C PRO A 228 7.05 -0.56 12.10
N THR A 229 6.05 0.29 11.98
CA THR A 229 5.42 0.71 10.71
C THR A 229 5.52 2.21 10.51
N SER A 230 5.39 2.64 9.27
CA SER A 230 5.40 4.05 8.90
C SER A 230 4.42 4.33 7.77
N GLY A 231 3.77 5.47 7.85
CA GLY A 231 3.12 6.07 6.68
C GLY A 231 4.09 6.93 5.89
N TRP A 232 3.69 7.38 4.71
CA TRP A 232 4.54 8.13 3.79
C TRP A 232 3.82 9.34 3.23
N ILE A 233 4.45 10.52 3.30
CA ILE A 233 4.05 11.69 2.51
C ILE A 233 4.94 11.75 1.28
N LEU A 234 4.34 11.70 0.10
CA LEU A 234 5.01 11.95 -1.17
C LEU A 234 4.58 13.33 -1.66
N GLU A 235 5.53 14.26 -1.78
CA GLU A 235 5.31 15.56 -2.39
C GLU A 235 5.90 15.57 -3.81
N LEU A 236 5.04 15.68 -4.81
CA LEU A 236 5.41 15.64 -6.22
C LEU A 236 5.69 17.08 -6.68
N HIS A 237 6.95 17.38 -6.99
CA HIS A 237 7.45 18.72 -7.33
C HIS A 237 7.93 18.83 -8.77
N ARG A 238 7.46 19.85 -9.49
CA ARG A 238 8.01 20.24 -10.80
C ARG A 238 8.93 21.43 -10.67
N GLY A 239 10.18 21.26 -11.09
CA GLY A 239 11.19 22.32 -11.11
C GLY A 239 11.67 22.75 -9.73
N ASN A 240 12.40 23.87 -9.67
CA ASN A 240 13.06 24.33 -8.44
C ASN A 240 12.09 24.85 -7.35
N ASN A 241 10.77 24.79 -7.58
CA ASN A 241 9.78 25.33 -6.66
C ASN A 241 9.44 24.32 -5.56
N GLN A 242 10.37 24.19 -4.61
CA GLN A 242 10.22 23.49 -3.34
C GLN A 242 9.36 24.29 -2.32
N ASN A 243 8.76 25.41 -2.74
CA ASN A 243 7.95 26.33 -1.92
C ASN A 243 6.57 25.78 -1.50
N GLY A 244 6.46 24.47 -1.22
CA GLY A 244 5.28 23.85 -0.61
C GLY A 244 4.08 23.61 -1.53
N ARG A 245 4.19 23.88 -2.85
CA ARG A 245 3.10 23.73 -3.83
C ARG A 245 3.01 22.36 -4.52
N GLY A 246 3.87 21.40 -4.17
CA GLY A 246 3.80 20.05 -4.74
C GLY A 246 2.51 19.34 -4.34
N TYR A 247 2.02 18.48 -5.23
CA TYR A 247 0.86 17.60 -4.98
C TYR A 247 1.24 16.60 -3.89
N LYS A 248 0.46 16.53 -2.80
CA LYS A 248 0.79 15.70 -1.64
C LYS A 248 -0.09 14.46 -1.56
N ILE A 249 0.55 13.31 -1.62
CA ILE A 249 -0.08 12.01 -1.38
C ILE A 249 0.35 11.55 0.02
N TYR A 250 -0.62 11.29 0.90
CA TYR A 250 -0.39 10.61 2.16
C TYR A 250 -0.79 9.15 2.02
N ILE A 251 0.14 8.24 2.30
CA ILE A 251 -0.10 6.80 2.39
C ILE A 251 -0.01 6.45 3.87
N SER A 252 -1.11 6.01 4.48
CA SER A 252 -1.15 5.87 5.94
C SER A 252 -0.16 4.83 6.48
N GLY A 253 0.14 3.80 5.68
CA GLY A 253 0.66 2.53 6.18
C GLY A 253 -0.33 1.87 7.14
N ASP A 254 0.05 0.70 7.62
CA ASP A 254 -0.71 -0.04 8.62
C ASP A 254 -0.54 0.57 10.00
N THR A 255 -1.40 1.53 10.33
CA THR A 255 -1.41 2.19 11.64
C THR A 255 -2.81 2.09 12.25
N LEU A 256 -2.90 2.23 13.56
CA LEU A 256 -4.12 2.56 14.29
C LEU A 256 -4.26 4.08 14.43
N MET A 257 -5.45 4.53 14.86
CA MET A 257 -5.66 5.93 15.22
C MET A 257 -4.94 6.30 16.53
N VAL A 258 -3.70 6.78 16.41
CA VAL A 258 -2.85 7.19 17.55
C VAL A 258 -2.62 8.70 17.62
N ASP A 259 -2.32 9.20 18.82
CA ASP A 259 -2.13 10.63 19.06
C ASP A 259 -1.00 11.25 18.21
N LYS A 260 0.04 10.47 17.88
CA LYS A 260 1.16 10.93 17.05
C LYS A 260 0.70 11.35 15.64
N LEU A 261 -0.39 10.79 15.11
CA LEU A 261 -0.93 11.19 13.81
C LEU A 261 -1.39 12.66 13.79
N LYS A 262 -1.71 13.25 14.95
CA LYS A 262 -2.08 14.67 15.08
C LYS A 262 -0.95 15.63 14.71
N GLU A 263 0.29 15.14 14.57
CA GLU A 263 1.41 15.94 14.08
C GLU A 263 1.42 16.11 12.56
N ILE A 264 0.84 15.15 11.82
CA ILE A 264 0.81 15.16 10.35
C ILE A 264 0.17 16.43 9.80
N PRO A 265 -1.08 16.81 10.18
CA PRO A 265 -1.69 18.03 9.64
C PRO A 265 -1.04 19.33 10.15
N LYS A 266 -0.22 19.27 11.22
CA LYS A 266 0.59 20.42 11.67
C LYS A 266 1.79 20.65 10.76
N ARG A 267 2.38 19.58 10.22
CA ARG A 267 3.54 19.63 9.30
C ARG A 267 3.10 19.76 7.83
N PHE A 268 2.00 19.11 7.49
CA PHE A 268 1.41 19.06 6.15
C PHE A 268 -0.04 19.54 6.21
N PRO A 269 -0.28 20.87 6.29
CA PRO A 269 -1.63 21.43 6.46
C PRO A 269 -2.55 21.21 5.25
N LYS A 270 -2.01 20.78 4.12
CA LYS A 270 -2.75 20.42 2.92
C LYS A 270 -2.26 19.08 2.40
N VAL A 271 -3.15 18.09 2.38
CA VAL A 271 -2.96 16.81 1.70
C VAL A 271 -3.94 16.76 0.53
N ASP A 272 -3.46 16.47 -0.67
CA ASP A 272 -4.31 16.42 -1.86
C ASP A 272 -4.98 15.04 -1.95
N LEU A 273 -4.23 13.97 -1.70
CA LEU A 273 -4.72 12.60 -1.78
C LEU A 273 -4.30 11.78 -0.56
N LEU A 274 -5.26 11.05 0.03
CA LEU A 274 -5.01 10.07 1.06
C LEU A 274 -5.25 8.66 0.52
N LEU A 275 -4.23 7.79 0.60
CA LEU A 275 -4.39 6.34 0.53
C LEU A 275 -4.50 5.81 1.96
N VAL A 276 -5.70 5.40 2.36
CA VAL A 276 -5.97 4.92 3.73
C VAL A 276 -5.95 3.40 3.76
N HIS A 277 -5.07 2.83 4.58
CA HIS A 277 -5.07 1.40 4.89
C HIS A 277 -6.19 1.12 5.89
N LEU A 278 -7.00 0.12 5.59
CA LEU A 278 -8.16 -0.27 6.40
C LEU A 278 -8.03 -1.75 6.79
N GLY A 279 -9.14 -2.49 6.67
CA GLY A 279 -9.20 -3.93 6.89
C GLY A 279 -9.43 -4.31 8.34
N GLY A 280 -9.11 -3.44 9.30
CA GLY A 280 -9.24 -3.75 10.72
C GLY A 280 -8.57 -5.08 11.05
N THR A 281 -7.37 -5.31 10.52
CA THR A 281 -6.62 -6.56 10.64
C THR A 281 -6.59 -6.96 12.10
N THR A 282 -7.17 -8.11 12.42
CA THR A 282 -7.35 -8.55 13.78
C THR A 282 -6.77 -9.93 13.95
N VAL A 283 -5.72 -10.04 14.77
CA VAL A 283 -4.98 -11.28 14.99
C VAL A 283 -5.20 -11.81 16.42
N PRO A 284 -5.16 -13.13 16.64
CA PRO A 284 -5.14 -13.70 17.98
C PRO A 284 -3.88 -13.24 18.75
N SER A 285 -4.02 -12.94 20.04
CA SER A 285 -2.90 -12.61 20.93
C SER A 285 -2.90 -13.49 22.19
N ALA A 286 -1.73 -13.73 22.78
CA ALA A 286 -1.60 -14.54 24.00
C ALA A 286 -2.22 -13.86 25.23
N GLN A 287 -2.28 -12.53 25.25
CA GLN A 287 -2.79 -11.74 26.38
C GLN A 287 -4.19 -11.15 26.12
N LEU A 288 -4.61 -11.02 24.86
CA LEU A 288 -5.93 -10.55 24.46
C LEU A 288 -6.53 -11.52 23.43
N PRO A 289 -7.82 -11.91 23.55
CA PRO A 289 -8.40 -12.91 22.65
C PRO A 289 -8.33 -12.49 21.17
N LEU A 290 -8.43 -11.19 20.88
CA LEU A 290 -8.26 -10.59 19.55
C LEU A 290 -7.62 -9.21 19.70
N LEU A 291 -6.63 -8.90 18.85
CA LEU A 291 -5.94 -7.61 18.80
C LEU A 291 -6.04 -7.03 17.39
N MET A 292 -6.70 -5.88 17.27
CA MET A 292 -6.75 -5.11 16.02
C MET A 292 -5.44 -4.33 15.85
N VAL A 293 -4.77 -4.48 14.71
CA VAL A 293 -3.45 -3.92 14.42
C VAL A 293 -3.43 -2.92 13.27
N THR A 294 -4.55 -2.72 12.59
CA THR A 294 -4.75 -1.69 11.56
C THR A 294 -6.11 -1.01 11.73
N MET A 295 -6.27 0.19 11.17
CA MET A 295 -7.55 0.91 11.24
C MET A 295 -8.70 0.07 10.69
N ASN A 296 -9.81 0.05 11.42
CA ASN A 296 -11.11 -0.33 10.88
C ASN A 296 -11.79 0.87 10.19
N ALA A 297 -13.01 0.67 9.69
CA ALA A 297 -13.83 1.71 9.07
C ALA A 297 -13.96 2.99 9.92
N GLU A 298 -14.29 2.86 11.21
CA GLU A 298 -14.49 4.01 12.11
C GLU A 298 -13.20 4.83 12.26
N GLN A 299 -12.07 4.17 12.53
CA GLN A 299 -10.78 4.85 12.64
C GLN A 299 -10.33 5.47 11.31
N GLY A 300 -10.64 4.84 10.18
CA GLY A 300 -10.41 5.41 8.85
C GLY A 300 -11.14 6.75 8.65
N VAL A 301 -12.41 6.84 9.08
CA VAL A 301 -13.17 8.11 9.06
C VAL A 301 -12.57 9.13 10.01
N GLN A 302 -12.10 8.72 11.19
CA GLN A 302 -11.40 9.60 12.12
C GLN A 302 -10.10 10.16 11.51
N LEU A 303 -9.35 9.35 10.77
CA LEU A 303 -8.15 9.79 10.06
C LEU A 303 -8.50 10.82 8.97
N ILE A 304 -9.55 10.58 8.17
CA ILE A 304 -10.01 11.56 7.17
C ILE A 304 -10.39 12.90 7.84
N LYS A 305 -11.12 12.85 8.95
CA LYS A 305 -11.50 14.05 9.73
C LYS A 305 -10.28 14.79 10.27
N LEU A 306 -9.23 14.07 10.66
CA LEU A 306 -7.97 14.63 11.16
C LEU A 306 -7.12 15.25 10.03
N ILE A 307 -6.88 14.52 8.94
CA ILE A 307 -5.98 14.91 7.85
C ILE A 307 -6.63 15.92 6.91
N LYS A 308 -7.94 15.81 6.71
CA LYS A 308 -8.71 16.70 5.83
C LYS A 308 -8.23 16.70 4.37
N PRO A 309 -7.98 15.52 3.74
CA PRO A 309 -7.47 15.46 2.37
C PRO A 309 -8.52 15.96 1.36
N LEU A 310 -8.11 16.37 0.15
CA LEU A 310 -9.10 16.69 -0.90
C LEU A 310 -9.82 15.44 -1.41
N LEU A 311 -9.07 14.35 -1.56
CA LEU A 311 -9.56 13.06 -2.02
C LEU A 311 -9.03 11.92 -1.14
N THR A 312 -9.84 10.89 -0.94
CA THR A 312 -9.43 9.64 -0.28
C THR A 312 -9.69 8.42 -1.15
N LEU A 313 -8.73 7.50 -1.17
CA LEU A 313 -8.82 6.18 -1.77
C LEU A 313 -8.56 5.12 -0.68
N PRO A 314 -9.53 4.24 -0.36
CA PRO A 314 -9.33 3.14 0.58
C PRO A 314 -8.52 2.01 -0.05
N ILE A 315 -7.58 1.43 0.68
CA ILE A 315 -6.85 0.22 0.31
C ILE A 315 -6.82 -0.74 1.51
N HIS A 316 -6.30 -1.95 1.32
CA HIS A 316 -6.04 -2.91 2.40
C HIS A 316 -7.30 -3.29 3.20
N TYR A 317 -8.38 -3.74 2.54
CA TYR A 317 -9.67 -3.93 3.23
C TYR A 317 -10.35 -5.30 3.11
N ASP A 318 -10.05 -6.16 2.13
CA ASP A 318 -10.77 -7.44 1.93
C ASP A 318 -9.93 -8.60 1.36
N ASP A 319 -8.61 -8.47 1.34
CA ASP A 319 -7.72 -9.43 0.70
C ASP A 319 -7.32 -10.63 1.58
N TYR A 320 -7.47 -10.52 2.90
CA TYR A 320 -7.15 -11.59 3.86
C TYR A 320 -8.32 -11.87 4.82
N ASP A 321 -8.45 -13.12 5.26
CA ASP A 321 -9.50 -13.56 6.19
C ASP A 321 -9.41 -12.97 7.60
N VAL A 322 -8.28 -12.36 7.95
CA VAL A 322 -8.09 -11.59 9.19
C VAL A 322 -8.51 -10.12 9.06
N PHE A 323 -8.90 -9.66 7.87
CA PHE A 323 -9.42 -8.31 7.66
C PHE A 323 -10.90 -8.29 8.03
N LEU A 324 -11.19 -7.91 9.27
CA LEU A 324 -12.53 -7.99 9.85
C LEU A 324 -13.38 -6.72 9.61
N SER A 325 -12.86 -5.73 8.90
CA SER A 325 -13.58 -4.51 8.50
C SER A 325 -13.52 -4.30 6.98
N PRO A 326 -14.42 -4.93 6.21
CA PRO A 326 -14.45 -4.82 4.76
C PRO A 326 -14.82 -3.42 4.26
N LEU A 327 -14.65 -3.17 2.96
CA LEU A 327 -14.97 -1.90 2.31
C LEU A 327 -16.41 -1.42 2.58
N GLN A 328 -17.35 -2.36 2.72
CA GLN A 328 -18.76 -2.03 2.96
C GLN A 328 -18.99 -1.36 4.32
N ASP A 329 -18.22 -1.73 5.35
CA ASP A 329 -18.25 -1.06 6.65
C ASP A 329 -17.81 0.38 6.49
N PHE A 330 -16.72 0.60 5.73
CA PHE A 330 -16.18 1.93 5.49
C PHE A 330 -17.13 2.81 4.67
N LYS A 331 -17.78 2.26 3.65
CA LYS A 331 -18.87 2.96 2.91
C LYS A 331 -19.97 3.42 3.87
N SER A 332 -20.37 2.57 4.81
CA SER A 332 -21.42 2.85 5.78
C SER A 332 -21.00 3.93 6.78
N GLU A 333 -19.78 3.89 7.30
CA GLU A 333 -19.26 4.90 8.22
C GLU A 333 -19.06 6.27 7.53
N ILE A 334 -18.67 6.29 6.25
CA ILE A 334 -18.61 7.53 5.46
C ILE A 334 -20.00 8.13 5.28
N GLN A 335 -21.00 7.31 4.91
CA GLN A 335 -22.37 7.77 4.76
C GLN A 335 -22.92 8.34 6.08
N LYS A 336 -22.76 7.59 7.18
CA LYS A 336 -23.20 8.02 8.51
C LYS A 336 -22.54 9.34 8.92
N ALA A 337 -21.23 9.47 8.73
CA ALA A 337 -20.53 10.71 9.05
C ALA A 337 -21.06 11.88 8.21
N ALA A 338 -21.40 11.66 6.94
CA ALA A 338 -21.90 12.69 6.03
C ALA A 338 -23.30 13.17 6.44
N GLU A 339 -24.16 12.25 6.89
CA GLU A 339 -25.47 12.54 7.46
C GLU A 339 -25.34 13.35 8.75
N GLU A 340 -24.48 12.93 9.69
CA GLU A 340 -24.19 13.66 10.93
C GLU A 340 -23.70 15.09 10.68
N GLU A 341 -22.82 15.31 9.69
CA GLU A 341 -22.36 16.66 9.35
C GLU A 341 -23.48 17.51 8.72
N SER A 342 -24.28 16.92 7.84
CA SER A 342 -25.41 17.62 7.21
C SER A 342 -26.44 18.10 8.23
N GLU A 343 -26.72 17.30 9.26
CA GLU A 343 -27.58 17.69 10.39
C GLU A 343 -26.99 18.87 11.16
N ILE A 344 -25.69 18.81 11.50
CA ILE A 344 -24.98 19.89 12.20
C ILE A 344 -24.96 21.18 11.36
N GLU A 345 -24.80 21.08 10.04
CA GLU A 345 -24.82 22.22 9.14
C GLU A 345 -26.22 22.82 8.99
N ALA A 346 -27.27 21.99 8.92
CA ALA A 346 -28.65 22.45 8.90
C ALA A 346 -29.02 23.22 10.18
N GLU A 347 -28.55 22.76 11.35
CA GLU A 347 -28.68 23.47 12.62
C GLU A 347 -27.91 24.81 12.61
N LYS A 348 -26.69 24.83 12.07
CA LYS A 348 -25.85 26.05 11.98
C LYS A 348 -26.32 27.05 10.93
N ALA A 349 -26.95 26.61 9.84
CA ALA A 349 -27.48 27.49 8.79
C ALA A 349 -28.61 28.40 9.31
N GLY A 350 -29.28 28.02 10.41
CA GLY A 350 -30.15 28.92 11.18
C GLY A 350 -29.43 30.04 11.95
N SER A 351 -28.09 30.03 12.01
CA SER A 351 -27.25 30.96 12.79
C SER A 351 -26.03 31.55 12.05
N GLY A 352 -25.95 31.44 10.71
CA GLY A 352 -25.11 32.33 9.88
C GLY A 352 -23.60 32.05 9.85
N GLY A 353 -23.16 30.79 9.96
CA GLY A 353 -21.72 30.43 9.87
C GLY A 353 -21.32 29.79 8.54
N GLU A 354 -20.36 30.40 7.82
CA GLU A 354 -19.65 29.76 6.69
C GLU A 354 -18.51 28.86 7.22
N GLY A 355 -18.83 27.58 7.45
CA GLY A 355 -17.82 26.52 7.59
C GLY A 355 -17.59 25.83 6.25
N VAL A 356 -16.35 25.47 5.92
CA VAL A 356 -16.07 24.57 4.79
C VAL A 356 -16.34 23.13 5.23
N SER A 357 -17.48 22.60 4.81
CA SER A 357 -17.92 21.21 5.00
C SER A 357 -16.84 20.20 4.57
N TRP A 358 -16.64 19.11 5.32
CA TRP A 358 -15.83 18.00 4.78
C TRP A 358 -16.55 17.25 3.67
N LEU A 359 -17.88 17.43 3.48
CA LEU A 359 -18.64 16.96 2.32
C LEU A 359 -18.10 17.44 0.97
N LYS A 360 -17.29 18.51 0.92
CA LYS A 360 -16.59 18.93 -0.31
C LYS A 360 -15.37 18.06 -0.64
N ARG A 361 -15.05 17.06 0.19
CA ARG A 361 -13.96 16.09 0.00
C ARG A 361 -14.55 14.81 -0.54
N GLU A 362 -13.91 14.25 -1.55
CA GLU A 362 -14.40 13.04 -2.20
C GLU A 362 -13.75 11.81 -1.55
N VAL A 363 -14.54 10.77 -1.34
CA VAL A 363 -14.02 9.41 -1.13
C VAL A 363 -14.40 8.63 -2.37
N ILE A 364 -13.40 8.20 -3.13
CA ILE A 364 -13.63 7.35 -4.30
C ILE A 364 -13.47 5.92 -3.84
N PHE A 365 -14.58 5.18 -3.88
CA PHE A 365 -14.55 3.74 -3.71
C PHE A 365 -14.15 3.12 -5.04
N TRP A 366 -13.10 2.32 -5.01
CA TRP A 366 -12.45 1.70 -6.15
C TRP A 366 -12.09 0.26 -5.77
N GLU A 367 -11.80 -0.55 -6.77
CA GLU A 367 -11.52 -1.98 -6.62
C GLU A 367 -10.15 -2.33 -7.22
N ARG A 368 -9.68 -3.54 -6.89
CA ARG A 368 -8.48 -4.10 -7.53
C ARG A 368 -8.61 -4.06 -9.05
N GLY A 369 -7.59 -3.55 -9.71
CA GLY A 369 -7.55 -3.33 -11.16
C GLY A 369 -8.00 -1.94 -11.60
N ASP A 370 -8.52 -1.12 -10.70
CA ASP A 370 -8.84 0.27 -11.03
C ASP A 370 -7.56 1.13 -11.13
N LYS A 371 -7.63 2.11 -12.03
CA LYS A 371 -6.61 3.15 -12.19
C LYS A 371 -7.23 4.51 -11.91
N PHE A 372 -6.64 5.24 -10.99
CA PHE A 372 -7.00 6.61 -10.66
C PHE A 372 -5.97 7.59 -11.25
N GLU A 373 -6.40 8.62 -11.97
CA GLU A 373 -5.52 9.64 -12.54
C GLU A 373 -5.74 11.00 -11.86
N PHE A 374 -4.65 11.75 -11.65
CA PHE A 374 -4.69 13.06 -11.01
C PHE A 374 -3.73 14.05 -11.68
N GLY A 375 -4.08 15.33 -11.62
CA GLY A 375 -3.24 16.41 -12.16
C GLY A 375 -2.22 16.92 -11.13
N VAL A 376 -0.95 16.97 -11.52
CA VAL A 376 0.11 17.63 -10.76
C VAL A 376 0.36 19.00 -11.40
N GLN A 377 -0.11 20.05 -10.72
CA GLN A 377 -0.05 21.43 -11.20
C GLN A 377 1.38 21.98 -11.23
#